data_AF-A0A972N1G7-F1
#
_entry.id   AF-A0A972N1G7-F1
#
_cell.length_a   1.000
_cell.length_b   1.000
_cell.length_c   1.000
_cell.angle_alpha   90.00
_cell.angle_beta   90.00
_cell.angle_gamma   90.00
#
_symmetry.space_group_name_H-M   'P 1'
#
loop_
_entity.id
_entity.type
_entity.pdbx_description
1 polymer ?
#
loop_
_entity_poly.entity_id
_entity_poly.type
_entity_poly.pdbx_seq_one_letter_code
_entity_poly.pdbx_strand_id
1 'polypeptide(L)'
;MGRGKTFRVFISHSWRYGEHYSRLLRLLNDCDPNVRFLDYSVPEDDPIHDAGTVRDLCEAIKRQMTPSQVVLILGGVYSTYSRWINKEIVLAKCKFERPKPVLLIRPRGSAKLSCPVQCAADDVVGWDCRAIIERIRRLIESETLKDCEDVRECMGKKCNMRMEICPI
;
A
#
# COMPACT_ATOMS: atom_id res chain seq x y z
N MET A 1 14.44 17.04 -19.89
CA MET A 1 13.05 16.75 -19.46
C MET A 1 13.06 15.48 -18.63
N GLY A 2 12.79 15.58 -17.34
CA GLY A 2 12.69 14.40 -16.46
C GLY A 2 11.49 13.55 -16.86
N ARG A 3 11.63 12.22 -16.86
CA ARG A 3 10.50 11.31 -17.05
C ARG A 3 9.53 11.49 -15.88
N GLY A 4 8.29 11.89 -16.15
CA GLY A 4 7.25 11.96 -15.13
C GLY A 4 7.09 10.59 -14.44
N LYS A 5 7.00 10.58 -13.11
CA LYS A 5 6.93 9.34 -12.31
C LYS A 5 5.49 9.15 -11.82
N THR A 6 4.90 8.01 -12.16
CA THR A 6 3.55 7.64 -11.71
C THR A 6 3.64 6.61 -10.59
N PHE A 7 3.00 6.90 -9.45
CA PHE A 7 2.84 5.98 -8.33
C PHE A 7 1.43 5.42 -8.31
N ARG A 8 1.30 4.10 -8.31
CA ARG A 8 0.01 3.42 -8.13
C ARG A 8 -0.22 3.22 -6.64
N VAL A 9 -1.23 3.85 -6.08
CA VAL A 9 -1.50 3.85 -4.63
C VAL A 9 -2.88 3.28 -4.34
N PHE A 10 -3.03 2.64 -3.18
CA PHE A 10 -4.34 2.27 -2.66
C PHE A 10 -4.57 3.07 -1.37
N ILE A 11 -5.51 4.01 -1.36
CA ILE A 11 -5.76 4.86 -0.20
C ILE A 11 -6.87 4.26 0.66
N SER A 12 -6.47 3.65 1.78
CA SER A 12 -7.33 3.17 2.84
C SER A 12 -7.77 4.33 3.74
N HIS A 13 -9.08 4.56 3.81
CA HIS A 13 -9.68 5.58 4.64
C HIS A 13 -11.03 5.13 5.20
N SER A 14 -11.47 5.74 6.30
CA SER A 14 -12.84 5.58 6.77
C SER A 14 -13.77 6.46 5.93
N TRP A 15 -14.80 5.87 5.35
CA TRP A 15 -15.71 6.47 4.37
C TRP A 15 -16.48 7.65 4.99
N ARG A 16 -16.87 7.48 6.26
CA ARG A 16 -17.43 8.53 7.14
C ARG A 16 -16.56 9.80 7.29
N TYR A 17 -15.32 9.80 6.83
CA TYR A 17 -14.38 10.92 6.90
C TYR A 17 -13.76 11.25 5.52
N GLY A 18 -14.59 11.27 4.47
CA GLY A 18 -14.19 11.60 3.10
C GLY A 18 -13.43 12.93 2.95
N GLU A 19 -13.64 13.90 3.84
CA GLU A 19 -12.91 15.17 3.80
C GLU A 19 -11.38 14.98 3.93
N HIS A 20 -10.92 14.08 4.80
CA HIS A 20 -9.49 13.79 4.94
C HIS A 20 -8.94 13.17 3.67
N TYR A 21 -9.68 12.25 3.06
CA TYR A 21 -9.32 11.67 1.78
C TYR A 21 -9.20 12.74 0.68
N SER A 22 -10.20 13.61 0.51
CA SER A 22 -10.15 14.69 -0.47
C SER A 22 -9.00 15.67 -0.24
N ARG A 23 -8.69 15.99 1.03
CA ARG A 23 -7.55 16.84 1.38
C ARG A 23 -6.21 16.18 1.03
N LEU A 24 -6.09 14.86 1.21
CA LEU A 24 -4.89 14.13 0.83
C LEU A 24 -4.72 14.15 -0.70
N LEU A 25 -5.79 13.87 -1.45
CA LEU A 25 -5.73 13.91 -2.92
C LEU A 25 -5.28 15.28 -3.44
N ARG A 26 -5.83 16.37 -2.89
CA ARG A 26 -5.38 17.74 -3.24
C ARG A 26 -3.90 17.94 -2.92
N LEU A 27 -3.48 17.56 -1.71
CA LEU A 27 -2.08 17.67 -1.29
C LEU A 27 -1.13 16.92 -2.24
N LEU A 28 -1.52 15.72 -2.71
CA LEU A 28 -0.71 14.91 -3.60
C LEU A 28 -0.69 15.45 -5.04
N ASN A 29 -1.82 15.95 -5.53
CA ASN A 29 -1.94 16.49 -6.89
C ASN A 29 -1.26 17.87 -7.05
N ASP A 30 -1.29 18.72 -6.04
CA ASP A 30 -0.79 20.10 -6.12
C ASP A 30 0.74 20.22 -5.90
N CYS A 31 1.40 19.11 -5.61
CA CYS A 31 2.72 19.11 -5.01
C CYS A 31 3.90 19.12 -5.98
N ASP A 32 3.88 18.24 -6.99
CA ASP A 32 4.93 18.16 -8.00
C ASP A 32 4.30 17.81 -9.36
N PRO A 33 4.37 18.70 -10.37
CA PRO A 33 3.79 18.45 -11.69
C PRO A 33 4.42 17.24 -12.41
N ASN A 34 5.60 16.78 -11.99
CA ASN A 34 6.27 15.60 -12.56
C ASN A 34 5.87 14.30 -11.86
N VAL A 35 5.11 14.36 -10.77
CA VAL A 35 4.65 13.19 -10.02
C VAL A 35 3.14 13.03 -10.22
N ARG A 36 2.72 11.81 -10.55
CA ARG A 36 1.30 11.47 -10.67
C ARG A 36 0.96 10.34 -9.71
N PHE A 37 -0.19 10.44 -9.07
CA PHE A 37 -0.74 9.38 -8.24
C PHE A 37 -1.94 8.78 -8.96
N LEU A 38 -1.93 7.47 -9.14
CA LEU A 38 -3.07 6.71 -9.64
C LEU A 38 -3.67 5.97 -8.45
N ASP A 39 -4.84 6.45 -8.02
CA ASP A 39 -5.53 5.93 -6.84
C ASP A 39 -6.46 4.77 -7.21
N TYR A 40 -6.33 3.69 -6.45
CA TYR A 40 -7.15 2.48 -6.54
C TYR A 40 -7.98 2.25 -5.27
N SER A 41 -8.18 3.30 -4.46
CA SER A 41 -9.07 3.26 -3.30
C SER A 41 -10.49 2.86 -3.72
N VAL A 42 -11.18 2.16 -2.83
CA VAL A 42 -12.60 1.86 -3.04
C VAL A 42 -13.43 3.15 -2.78
N PRO A 43 -14.20 3.66 -3.77
CA PRO A 43 -14.95 4.90 -3.66
C PRO A 43 -16.19 4.79 -2.76
N GLU A 44 -16.63 5.91 -2.16
CA GLU A 44 -17.69 5.94 -1.13
C GLU A 44 -19.06 5.38 -1.58
N ASP A 45 -19.33 5.44 -2.89
CA ASP A 45 -20.58 5.00 -3.50
C ASP A 45 -20.43 3.68 -4.30
N ASP A 46 -19.41 2.86 -4.00
CA ASP A 46 -19.09 1.67 -4.80
C ASP A 46 -20.12 0.52 -4.60
N PRO A 47 -20.63 -0.11 -5.68
CA PRO A 47 -21.47 -1.32 -5.62
C PRO A 47 -20.84 -2.52 -4.91
N ILE A 48 -19.55 -2.51 -4.57
CA ILE A 48 -18.97 -3.54 -3.68
C ILE A 48 -19.66 -3.51 -2.29
N HIS A 49 -20.40 -2.45 -1.95
CA HIS A 49 -21.31 -2.42 -0.80
C HIS A 49 -22.52 -3.35 -0.89
N ASP A 50 -22.96 -3.68 -2.12
CA ASP A 50 -23.99 -4.67 -2.38
C ASP A 50 -23.40 -6.09 -2.54
N ALA A 51 -22.10 -6.28 -2.24
CA ALA A 51 -21.50 -7.60 -2.24
C ALA A 51 -22.21 -8.49 -1.20
N GLY A 52 -22.91 -9.51 -1.69
CA GLY A 52 -23.77 -10.38 -0.89
C GLY A 52 -23.06 -11.10 0.26
N THR A 53 -21.72 -11.17 0.28
CA THR A 53 -20.94 -11.73 1.39
C THR A 53 -19.64 -10.98 1.67
N VAL A 54 -19.12 -11.13 2.92
CA VAL A 54 -17.82 -10.58 3.34
C VAL A 54 -16.65 -11.10 2.48
N ARG A 55 -16.76 -12.32 1.94
CA ARG A 55 -15.74 -12.91 1.07
C ARG A 55 -15.65 -12.16 -0.26
N ASP A 56 -16.80 -11.90 -0.88
CA ASP A 56 -16.86 -11.24 -2.18
C ASP A 56 -16.33 -9.80 -2.09
N LEU A 57 -16.65 -9.10 -1.00
CA LEU A 57 -16.09 -7.78 -0.69
C LEU A 57 -14.56 -7.84 -0.48
N CYS A 58 -14.03 -8.85 0.21
CA CYS A 58 -12.57 -9.00 0.34
C CYS A 58 -11.88 -9.28 -1.00
N GLU A 59 -12.51 -10.07 -1.88
CA GLU A 59 -11.99 -10.35 -3.22
C GLU A 59 -12.02 -9.10 -4.10
N ALA A 60 -13.09 -8.32 -4.04
CA ALA A 60 -13.20 -7.06 -4.77
C ALA A 60 -12.15 -6.02 -4.30
N ILE A 61 -11.99 -5.84 -2.98
CA ILE A 61 -10.92 -5.01 -2.41
C ILE A 61 -9.55 -5.52 -2.87
N LYS A 62 -9.32 -6.83 -2.83
CA LYS A 62 -8.07 -7.43 -3.29
C LYS A 62 -7.81 -7.09 -4.76
N ARG A 63 -8.81 -7.21 -5.63
CA ARG A 63 -8.71 -6.87 -7.06
C ARG A 63 -8.37 -5.40 -7.28
N GLN A 64 -9.04 -4.49 -6.57
CA GLN A 64 -8.72 -3.05 -6.59
C GLN A 64 -7.29 -2.78 -6.12
N MET A 65 -6.86 -3.46 -5.06
CA MET A 65 -5.52 -3.30 -4.50
C MET A 65 -4.44 -3.93 -5.39
N THR A 66 -4.71 -4.97 -6.18
CA THR A 66 -3.72 -5.67 -7.04
C THR A 66 -2.79 -4.74 -7.84
N PRO A 67 -3.26 -3.76 -8.62
CA PRO A 67 -2.40 -2.86 -9.38
C PRO A 67 -1.58 -1.86 -8.52
N SER A 68 -1.93 -1.65 -7.25
CA SER A 68 -1.21 -0.69 -6.40
C SER A 68 0.21 -1.16 -6.05
N GLN A 69 1.12 -0.21 -5.84
CA GLN A 69 2.48 -0.48 -5.39
C GLN A 69 2.64 -0.25 -3.89
N VAL A 70 1.81 0.62 -3.32
CA VAL A 70 1.84 0.96 -1.89
C VAL A 70 0.42 1.21 -1.41
N VAL A 71 0.17 0.84 -0.16
CA VAL A 71 -1.08 1.10 0.55
C VAL A 71 -0.86 2.30 1.46
N LEU A 72 -1.66 3.35 1.28
CA LEU A 72 -1.66 4.54 2.14
C LEU A 72 -2.80 4.41 3.13
N ILE A 73 -2.53 4.56 4.43
CA ILE A 73 -3.56 4.53 5.46
C ILE A 73 -3.66 5.92 6.08
N LEU A 74 -4.85 6.51 6.01
CA LEU A 74 -5.14 7.74 6.75
C LEU A 74 -5.33 7.41 8.23
N GLY A 75 -4.38 7.87 9.05
CA GLY A 75 -4.39 7.66 10.48
C GLY A 75 -5.39 8.56 11.22
N GLY A 76 -5.77 8.13 12.41
CA GLY A 76 -6.63 8.87 13.35
C GLY A 76 -7.39 7.92 14.24
N VAL A 77 -8.10 8.45 15.24
CA VAL A 77 -8.91 7.62 16.15
C VAL A 77 -9.93 6.78 15.36
N TYR A 78 -10.43 7.34 14.26
CA TYR A 78 -11.43 6.74 13.40
C TYR A 78 -10.94 5.52 12.60
N SER A 79 -9.63 5.38 12.39
CA SER A 79 -9.11 4.19 11.73
C SER A 79 -9.29 2.92 12.57
N THR A 80 -9.40 3.10 13.90
CA THR A 80 -9.64 2.01 14.88
C THR A 80 -11.04 1.41 14.77
N TYR A 81 -12.03 2.20 14.35
CA TYR A 81 -13.44 1.76 14.31
C TYR A 81 -13.89 1.28 12.92
N SER A 82 -13.03 1.39 11.90
CA SER A 82 -13.33 0.82 10.59
C SER A 82 -13.05 -0.68 10.60
N ARG A 83 -14.11 -1.49 10.50
CA ARG A 83 -14.00 -2.95 10.31
C ARG A 83 -13.15 -3.32 9.09
N TRP A 84 -12.97 -2.39 8.15
CA TRP A 84 -12.32 -2.62 6.86
C TRP A 84 -10.83 -2.32 6.83
N ILE A 85 -10.35 -1.31 7.56
CA ILE A 85 -8.91 -0.94 7.54
C ILE A 85 -8.03 -2.10 8.01
N ASN A 86 -8.41 -2.79 9.08
CA ASN A 86 -7.67 -3.97 9.54
C ASN A 86 -7.68 -5.10 8.50
N LYS A 87 -8.79 -5.28 7.77
CA LYS A 87 -8.88 -6.28 6.70
C LYS A 87 -8.00 -5.89 5.50
N GLU A 88 -7.98 -4.63 5.12
CA GLU A 88 -7.12 -4.09 4.06
C GLU A 88 -5.64 -4.25 4.39
N ILE A 89 -5.24 -3.97 5.64
CA ILE A 89 -3.88 -4.23 6.14
C ILE A 89 -3.53 -5.71 6.00
N VAL A 90 -4.40 -6.60 6.48
CA VAL A 90 -4.18 -8.06 6.40
C VAL A 90 -4.11 -8.52 4.93
N LEU A 91 -4.95 -7.97 4.06
CA LEU A 91 -4.90 -8.26 2.62
C LEU A 91 -3.55 -7.84 2.03
N ALA A 92 -3.13 -6.60 2.29
CA ALA A 92 -1.87 -6.04 1.81
C ALA A 92 -0.66 -6.85 2.26
N LYS A 93 -0.64 -7.28 3.53
CA LYS A 93 0.49 -7.99 4.14
C LYS A 93 0.53 -9.49 3.85
N CYS A 94 -0.62 -10.14 3.72
CA CYS A 94 -0.68 -11.61 3.78
C CYS A 94 -1.34 -12.28 2.57
N LYS A 95 -1.99 -11.53 1.67
CA LYS A 95 -2.82 -12.12 0.60
C LYS A 95 -2.31 -11.86 -0.81
N PHE A 96 -1.16 -11.22 -0.94
CA PHE A 96 -0.40 -11.11 -2.18
C PHE A 96 0.86 -11.96 -2.08
N GLU A 97 1.32 -12.49 -3.21
CA GLU A 97 2.62 -13.19 -3.27
C GLU A 97 3.75 -12.29 -2.76
N ARG A 98 3.62 -10.99 -3.02
CA ARG A 98 4.48 -9.93 -2.51
C ARG A 98 3.68 -9.01 -1.59
N PRO A 99 4.00 -8.95 -0.29
CA PRO A 99 3.35 -8.03 0.63
C PRO A 99 3.49 -6.59 0.13
N LYS A 100 2.38 -5.88 0.04
CA LYS A 100 2.39 -4.46 -0.37
C LYS A 100 2.81 -3.61 0.82
N PRO A 101 3.79 -2.70 0.66
CA PRO A 101 4.18 -1.80 1.72
C PRO A 101 3.02 -0.91 2.16
N VAL A 102 2.95 -0.64 3.46
CA VAL A 102 1.91 0.13 4.13
C VAL A 102 2.53 1.40 4.71
N LEU A 103 2.11 2.56 4.21
CA LEU A 103 2.51 3.88 4.69
C LEU A 103 1.38 4.52 5.49
N LEU A 104 1.61 4.77 6.77
CA LEU A 104 0.64 5.44 7.63
C LEU A 104 0.83 6.96 7.59
N ILE A 105 -0.23 7.69 7.25
CA ILE A 105 -0.25 9.15 7.25
C ILE A 105 -0.87 9.62 8.56
N ARG A 106 -0.05 10.21 9.44
CA ARG A 106 -0.48 10.72 10.74
C ARG A 106 -1.47 11.87 10.55
N PRO A 107 -2.61 11.95 11.26
CA PRO A 107 -3.54 13.07 11.18
C PRO A 107 -2.86 14.40 11.59
N ARG A 108 -3.38 15.53 11.12
CA ARG A 108 -2.96 16.85 11.62
C ARG A 108 -3.45 17.05 13.06
N GLY A 109 -2.64 17.69 13.90
CA GLY A 109 -2.97 18.01 15.29
C GLY A 109 -2.64 16.89 16.30
N SER A 110 -3.14 17.01 17.52
CA SER A 110 -2.88 16.10 18.65
C SER A 110 -3.70 14.79 18.61
N ALA A 111 -4.24 14.42 17.45
CA ALA A 111 -5.03 13.21 17.29
C ALA A 111 -4.15 11.96 17.47
N LYS A 112 -4.56 11.09 18.40
CA LYS A 112 -3.85 9.83 18.68
C LYS A 112 -3.94 8.87 17.49
N LEU A 113 -2.85 8.17 17.24
CA LEU A 113 -2.78 7.08 16.28
C LEU A 113 -3.18 5.76 16.95
N SER A 114 -3.85 4.89 16.20
CA SER A 114 -4.20 3.54 16.65
C SER A 114 -2.94 2.67 16.75
N CYS A 115 -2.75 1.94 17.86
CA CYS A 115 -1.60 1.06 18.06
C CYS A 115 -1.54 -0.06 17.00
N PRO A 116 -2.62 -0.80 16.70
CA PRO A 116 -2.59 -1.87 15.70
C PRO A 116 -2.17 -1.38 14.30
N VAL A 117 -2.65 -0.21 13.90
CA VAL A 117 -2.33 0.38 12.58
C VAL A 117 -0.87 0.83 12.51
N GLN A 118 -0.34 1.38 13.60
CA GLN A 118 1.09 1.74 13.68
C GLN A 118 1.99 0.52 13.64
N CYS A 119 1.63 -0.55 14.36
CA CYS A 119 2.41 -1.79 14.37
C CYS A 119 2.44 -2.49 13.00
N ALA A 120 1.41 -2.30 12.17
CA ALA A 120 1.34 -2.89 10.85
C ALA A 120 1.96 -2.04 9.73
N ALA A 121 2.22 -0.75 9.99
CA ALA A 121 2.79 0.16 9.01
C ALA A 121 4.30 -0.08 8.85
N ASP A 122 4.79 -0.04 7.61
CA ASP A 122 6.23 -0.13 7.30
C ASP A 122 6.94 1.21 7.53
N ASP A 123 6.22 2.33 7.35
CA ASP A 123 6.71 3.67 7.68
C ASP A 123 5.54 4.58 8.09
N VAL A 124 5.86 5.67 8.80
CA VAL A 124 4.88 6.66 9.27
C VAL A 124 5.32 8.06 8.86
N VAL A 125 4.42 8.81 8.23
CA VAL A 125 4.70 10.15 7.71
C VAL A 125 3.64 11.16 8.15
N GLY A 126 4.01 12.43 8.24
CA GLY A 126 3.06 13.53 8.46
C GLY A 126 2.35 13.97 7.17
N TRP A 127 1.49 14.98 7.29
CA TRP A 127 0.82 15.65 6.16
C TRP A 127 1.77 16.64 5.44
N ASP A 128 2.85 16.10 4.88
CA ASP A 128 3.79 16.82 4.03
C ASP A 128 3.99 16.05 2.73
N CYS A 129 3.69 16.69 1.60
CA CYS A 129 3.71 15.98 0.33
C CYS A 129 5.11 15.46 -0.05
N ARG A 130 6.15 16.29 0.12
CA ARG A 130 7.52 15.89 -0.25
C ARG A 130 7.95 14.68 0.55
N ALA A 131 7.68 14.68 1.86
CA ALA A 131 7.93 13.55 2.73
C ALA A 131 7.15 12.31 2.30
N ILE A 132 5.86 12.45 1.93
CA ILE A 132 5.04 11.32 1.43
C ILE A 132 5.66 10.73 0.16
N ILE A 133 5.99 11.56 -0.83
CA ILE A 133 6.63 11.11 -2.09
C ILE A 133 7.93 10.36 -1.79
N GLU A 134 8.79 10.92 -0.94
CA GLU A 134 10.07 10.32 -0.58
C GLU A 134 9.89 8.97 0.13
N ARG A 135 8.90 8.84 1.01
CA ARG A 135 8.62 7.55 1.69
C ARG A 135 8.05 6.51 0.74
N ILE A 136 7.17 6.91 -0.18
CA ILE A 136 6.66 6.02 -1.22
C ILE A 136 7.80 5.52 -2.10
N ARG A 137 8.72 6.40 -2.53
CA ARG A 137 9.91 6.01 -3.31
C ARG A 137 10.74 4.98 -2.58
N ARG A 138 11.09 5.25 -1.32
CA ARG A 138 11.88 4.34 -0.48
C ARG A 138 11.21 2.98 -0.31
N LEU A 139 9.90 2.94 -0.04
CA LEU A 139 9.17 1.69 0.15
C LEU A 139 9.18 0.82 -1.12
N ILE A 140 8.92 1.43 -2.28
CA ILE A 140 8.93 0.72 -3.58
C ILE A 140 10.35 0.25 -3.95
N GLU A 141 11.37 1.08 -3.70
CA GLU A 141 12.76 0.72 -3.98
C GLU A 141 13.27 -0.39 -3.05
N SER A 142 12.87 -0.38 -1.77
CA SER A 142 13.21 -1.43 -0.81
C SER A 142 12.60 -2.78 -1.16
N GLU A 143 11.43 -2.79 -1.82
CA GLU A 143 10.81 -3.99 -2.35
C GLU A 143 11.64 -4.56 -3.52
N THR A 144 12.09 -3.69 -4.42
CA THR A 144 12.91 -4.08 -5.59
C THR A 144 14.28 -4.63 -5.18
N LEU A 145 14.84 -4.16 -4.06
CA LEU A 145 16.14 -4.62 -3.59
C LEU A 145 16.07 -6.01 -2.94
N LYS A 146 14.96 -6.34 -2.25
CA LYS A 146 14.72 -7.69 -1.72
C LYS A 146 14.67 -8.74 -2.82
N ASP A 147 14.04 -8.42 -3.95
CA ASP A 147 14.09 -9.28 -5.14
C ASP A 147 15.52 -9.54 -5.61
N CYS A 148 16.39 -8.53 -5.58
CA CYS A 148 17.79 -8.68 -6.00
C CYS A 148 18.60 -9.53 -5.02
N GLU A 149 18.30 -9.47 -3.72
CA GLU A 149 18.95 -10.26 -2.67
C GLU A 149 18.50 -11.72 -2.71
N ASP A 150 17.18 -11.96 -2.84
CA ASP A 150 16.60 -13.30 -3.07
C ASP A 150 17.10 -13.92 -4.39
N VAL A 151 17.22 -13.13 -5.46
CA VAL A 151 17.80 -13.57 -6.74
C VAL A 151 19.30 -13.86 -6.58
N ARG A 152 20.06 -13.04 -5.83
CA ARG A 152 21.48 -13.33 -5.53
C ARG A 152 21.64 -14.61 -4.70
N GLU A 153 20.76 -14.86 -3.73
CA GLU A 153 20.74 -16.10 -2.96
C GLU A 153 20.35 -17.31 -3.83
N CYS A 154 19.37 -17.16 -4.72
CA CYS A 154 19.00 -18.17 -5.71
C CYS A 154 20.11 -18.44 -6.74
N MET A 155 20.80 -17.40 -7.22
CA MET A 155 21.91 -17.50 -8.17
C MET A 155 23.17 -18.07 -7.51
N GLY A 156 23.41 -17.76 -6.23
CA GLY A 156 24.50 -18.33 -5.43
C GLY A 156 24.31 -19.83 -5.12
N LYS A 157 23.06 -20.31 -5.06
CA LYS A 157 22.73 -21.73 -4.87
C LYS A 157 22.78 -22.56 -6.17
N LYS A 158 22.99 -21.95 -7.35
CA LYS A 158 23.12 -22.68 -8.63
C LYS A 158 24.53 -23.22 -8.92
N CYS A 159 25.51 -23.00 -8.05
CA CYS A 159 26.86 -23.53 -8.23
C CYS A 159 27.15 -24.76 -7.34
N ASN A 160 26.19 -25.67 -7.15
CA ASN A 160 26.49 -27.04 -6.70
C ASN A 160 25.39 -28.06 -7.00
N MET A 161 24.80 -28.04 -8.20
CA MET A 161 24.03 -29.20 -8.67
C MET A 161 24.91 -30.00 -9.63
N ARG A 162 25.64 -30.94 -9.02
CA ARG A 162 26.41 -31.98 -9.67
C ARG A 162 25.51 -32.66 -10.69
N MET A 163 25.96 -32.65 -11.95
CA MET A 163 25.43 -33.51 -12.99
C MET A 163 25.50 -34.95 -12.48
N GLU A 164 24.37 -35.56 -12.19
CA GLU A 164 24.24 -37.00 -12.25
C GLU A 164 23.24 -37.33 -13.35
N ILE A 165 23.71 -38.22 -14.20
CA ILE A 165 23.21 -38.59 -15.51
C ILE A 165 22.19 -39.72 -15.29
N CYS A 166 21.16 -39.78 -16.15
CA CYS A 166 20.02 -40.72 -16.23
C CYS A 166 20.29 -42.21 -15.87
N PRO A 167 19.22 -43.03 -15.69
CA PRO A 167 18.70 -43.70 -16.89
C PRO A 167 17.16 -43.78 -17.01
N ILE A 168 16.72 -43.64 -18.27
CA ILE A 168 15.51 -44.14 -18.99
C ILE A 168 14.28 -44.57 -18.20
#